data_AF-A0AAW9IJT0-F1
#
_entry.id   AF-A0AAW9IJT0-F1
#
_cell.length_a   1.000
_cell.length_b   1.000
_cell.length_c   1.000
_cell.angle_alpha   90.00
_cell.angle_beta   90.00
_cell.angle_gamma   90.00
#
_symmetry.space_group_name_H-M   'P 1'
#
loop_
_entity.id
_entity.type
_entity.pdbx_description
1 polymer ?
#
loop_
_entity_poly.entity_id
_entity_poly.type
_entity_poly.pdbx_seq_one_letter_code
_entity_poly.pdbx_strand_id
1 'polypeptide(L)'
;MKKFKLVVKEIAPFIKNYKWSFGGAILFIISSAIFVALAPRTEGLIITQLTKDFELIIKGVQGASVNFDYIIKVLILLFGVYISSAGSTFIASFLLTNAIQNTMKDIRDAVQNKIRKLPIRYFDNNSYGDVLSRITNDVDTISNALQQSFIQVVNAFLSLSLALIMMYSINVKLALLATVIIPLSILITKVIVSKSQNLFNKQQKALGKLNGKVQEMYTGFNEIKLYGKQDDALKEFMETNEELCNTGFKAQFISSIMSPLVNLVSYLGIAVVGVTGAITAIGGGITVGNLQAFIRYI
;
A
#
# COMPACT_ATOMS: atom_id res chain seq x y z
N MET A 1 8.24 -17.60 3.78
CA MET A 1 9.03 -17.53 2.51
C MET A 1 9.00 -18.80 1.67
N LYS A 2 9.19 -20.03 2.21
CA LYS A 2 9.14 -21.28 1.41
C LYS A 2 7.81 -21.52 0.68
N LYS A 3 6.67 -21.31 1.35
CA LYS A 3 5.32 -21.45 0.74
C LYS A 3 5.07 -20.43 -0.38
N PHE A 4 5.52 -19.18 -0.23
CA PHE A 4 5.38 -18.14 -1.27
C PHE A 4 6.14 -18.49 -2.55
N LYS A 5 7.40 -18.94 -2.43
CA LYS A 5 8.19 -19.37 -3.61
C LYS A 5 7.54 -20.53 -4.37
N LEU A 6 6.90 -21.46 -3.65
CA LEU A 6 6.15 -22.56 -4.27
C LEU A 6 4.93 -22.04 -5.03
N VAL A 7 4.12 -21.17 -4.42
CA VAL A 7 2.94 -20.59 -5.07
C VAL A 7 3.31 -19.82 -6.34
N VAL A 8 4.36 -18.99 -6.29
CA VAL A 8 4.85 -18.27 -7.47
C VAL A 8 5.31 -19.24 -8.57
N LYS A 9 5.98 -20.34 -8.20
CA LYS A 9 6.43 -21.37 -9.15
C LYS A 9 5.27 -22.10 -9.82
N GLU A 10 4.18 -22.36 -9.10
CA GLU A 10 2.98 -23.02 -9.63
C GLU A 10 2.17 -22.09 -10.57
N ILE A 11 2.18 -20.79 -10.33
CA ILE A 11 1.46 -19.80 -11.16
C ILE A 11 2.31 -19.33 -12.37
N ALA A 12 3.64 -19.39 -12.27
CA ALA A 12 4.56 -18.95 -13.32
C ALA A 12 4.29 -19.52 -14.73
N PRO A 13 3.89 -20.80 -14.92
CA PRO A 13 3.55 -21.33 -16.24
C PRO A 13 2.40 -20.59 -16.91
N PHE A 14 1.39 -20.18 -16.14
CA PHE A 14 0.23 -19.44 -16.65
C PHE A 14 0.60 -17.99 -16.98
N ILE A 15 1.43 -17.35 -16.15
CA ILE A 15 1.93 -15.98 -16.41
C ILE A 15 2.84 -15.93 -17.64
N LYS A 16 3.57 -17.01 -17.95
CA LYS A 16 4.55 -17.05 -19.04
C LYS A 16 3.95 -16.67 -20.40
N ASN A 17 2.70 -17.02 -20.65
CA ASN A 17 1.99 -16.68 -21.89
C ASN A 17 1.77 -15.17 -22.04
N TYR A 18 1.71 -14.44 -20.92
CA TYR A 18 1.46 -12.99 -20.86
C TYR A 18 2.71 -12.17 -20.45
N LYS A 19 3.91 -12.76 -20.54
CA LYS A 19 5.18 -12.14 -20.11
C LYS A 19 5.45 -10.75 -20.69
N TRP A 20 5.00 -10.49 -21.92
CA TRP A 20 5.18 -9.19 -22.57
C TRP A 20 4.27 -8.11 -21.98
N SER A 21 3.01 -8.45 -21.70
CA SER A 21 2.07 -7.54 -21.03
C SER A 21 2.53 -7.24 -19.60
N PHE A 22 3.00 -8.25 -18.86
CA PHE A 22 3.59 -8.05 -17.52
C PHE A 22 4.86 -7.19 -17.57
N GLY A 23 5.79 -7.48 -18.48
CA GLY A 23 7.03 -6.71 -18.66
C GLY A 23 6.76 -5.26 -19.07
N GLY A 24 5.84 -5.05 -20.02
CA GLY A 24 5.40 -3.73 -20.44
C GLY A 24 4.74 -2.96 -19.30
N ALA A 25 3.87 -3.60 -18.52
CA ALA A 25 3.26 -2.97 -17.36
C ALA A 25 4.30 -2.52 -16.32
N ILE A 26 5.28 -3.36 -15.98
CA ILE A 26 6.35 -3.00 -15.05
C ILE A 26 7.15 -1.80 -15.56
N LEU A 27 7.49 -1.77 -16.86
CA LEU A 27 8.20 -0.64 -17.46
C LEU A 27 7.39 0.66 -17.30
N PHE A 28 6.10 0.64 -17.60
CA PHE A 28 5.25 1.81 -17.46
C PHE A 28 5.01 2.21 -15.99
N ILE A 29 5.00 1.27 -15.04
CA ILE A 29 4.99 1.56 -13.60
C ILE A 29 6.27 2.32 -13.21
N ILE A 30 7.43 1.84 -13.64
CA ILE A 30 8.72 2.50 -13.36
C ILE A 30 8.75 3.91 -13.99
N SER A 31 8.32 4.03 -15.25
CA SER A 31 8.20 5.32 -15.95
C SER A 31 7.30 6.30 -15.19
N SER A 32 6.10 5.87 -14.80
CA SER A 32 5.18 6.68 -14.00
C SER A 32 5.80 7.11 -12.66
N ALA A 33 6.46 6.18 -11.95
CA ALA A 33 7.11 6.48 -10.68
C ALA A 33 8.22 7.52 -10.83
N ILE A 34 8.99 7.49 -11.92
CA ILE A 34 10.01 8.51 -12.24
C ILE A 34 9.36 9.88 -12.46
N PHE A 35 8.28 9.96 -13.25
CA PHE A 35 7.57 11.23 -13.47
C PHE A 35 7.01 11.81 -12.16
N VAL A 36 6.41 10.97 -11.31
CA VAL A 36 5.94 11.38 -9.98
C VAL A 36 7.10 11.86 -9.11
N ALA A 37 8.24 11.17 -9.11
CA ALA A 37 9.41 11.56 -8.35
C ALA A 37 10.06 12.87 -8.85
N LEU A 38 9.92 13.21 -10.12
CA LEU A 38 10.41 14.47 -10.67
C LEU A 38 9.52 15.67 -10.31
N ALA A 39 8.22 15.45 -10.08
CA ALA A 39 7.24 16.53 -9.90
C ALA A 39 7.57 17.50 -8.74
N PRO A 40 7.95 17.06 -7.52
CA PRO A 40 8.30 17.99 -6.44
C PRO A 40 9.50 18.89 -6.79
N ARG A 41 10.48 18.37 -7.53
CA ARG A 41 11.65 19.15 -7.95
C ARG A 41 11.29 20.18 -9.02
N THR A 42 10.44 19.85 -9.98
CA THR A 42 9.96 20.82 -10.99
C THR A 42 9.07 21.88 -10.38
N GLU A 43 8.21 21.54 -9.42
CA GLU A 43 7.44 22.52 -8.63
C GLU A 43 8.38 23.49 -7.89
N GLY A 44 9.47 22.98 -7.32
CA GLY A 44 10.49 23.79 -6.67
C GLY A 44 11.12 24.85 -7.59
N LEU A 45 11.17 24.63 -8.91
CA LEU A 45 11.67 25.65 -9.85
C LEU A 45 10.79 26.90 -9.87
N ILE A 46 9.46 26.72 -9.78
CA ILE A 46 8.50 27.84 -9.71
C ILE A 46 8.76 28.64 -8.44
N ILE A 47 8.86 27.96 -7.29
CA ILE A 47 9.09 28.60 -5.99
C ILE A 47 10.44 29.33 -5.98
N THR A 48 11.47 28.72 -6.56
CA THR A 48 12.80 29.32 -6.66
C THR A 48 12.75 30.60 -7.50
N GLN A 49 12.07 30.58 -8.65
CA GLN A 49 11.94 31.76 -9.49
C GLN A 49 11.15 32.87 -8.79
N LEU A 50 10.00 32.53 -8.20
CA LEU A 50 9.17 33.48 -7.45
C LEU A 50 9.96 34.14 -6.31
N THR A 51 10.78 33.37 -5.59
CA THR A 51 11.62 33.91 -4.51
C THR A 51 12.65 34.90 -5.05
N LYS A 52 13.31 34.58 -6.18
CA LYS A 52 14.29 35.47 -6.83
C LYS A 52 13.64 36.76 -7.35
N ASP A 53 12.51 36.64 -8.02
CA ASP A 53 11.78 37.79 -8.57
C ASP A 53 11.32 38.71 -7.42
N PHE A 54 10.82 38.12 -6.33
CA PHE A 54 10.42 38.86 -5.13
C PHE A 54 11.59 39.59 -4.46
N GLU A 55 12.76 38.95 -4.37
CA GLU A 55 13.97 39.58 -3.83
C GLU A 55 14.41 40.80 -4.67
N LEU A 56 14.30 40.71 -6.00
CA LEU A 56 14.62 41.82 -6.91
C LEU A 56 13.62 42.99 -6.80
N ILE A 57 12.33 42.69 -6.61
CA ILE A 57 11.28 43.70 -6.40
C ILE A 57 11.54 44.46 -5.08
N ILE A 58 11.86 43.74 -4.00
CA ILE A 58 12.18 44.36 -2.70
C ILE A 58 13.43 45.25 -2.79
N LYS A 59 14.44 44.83 -3.56
CA LYS A 59 15.67 45.63 -3.77
C LYS A 59 15.47 46.86 -4.68
N GLY A 60 14.26 47.09 -5.20
CA GLY A 60 13.92 48.30 -5.96
C GLY A 60 14.62 48.41 -7.32
N VAL A 61 15.03 47.28 -7.91
CA VAL A 61 15.67 47.26 -9.24
C VAL A 61 14.65 47.70 -10.29
N GLN A 62 14.96 48.72 -11.09
CA GLN A 62 14.06 49.21 -12.15
C GLN A 62 13.77 48.08 -13.16
N GLY A 63 12.49 47.81 -13.40
CA GLY A 63 12.03 46.74 -14.30
C GLY A 63 11.90 45.35 -13.64
N ALA A 64 12.09 45.23 -12.32
CA ALA A 64 11.82 43.98 -11.61
C ALA A 64 10.32 43.68 -11.60
N SER A 65 9.92 42.62 -12.31
CA SER A 65 8.57 42.06 -12.33
C SER A 65 8.64 40.55 -12.23
N VAL A 66 7.55 39.92 -11.80
CA VAL A 66 7.44 38.45 -11.81
C VAL A 66 7.61 37.94 -13.24
N ASN A 67 8.50 36.97 -13.43
CA ASN A 67 8.77 36.36 -14.73
C ASN A 67 7.69 35.31 -15.06
N PHE A 68 6.52 35.78 -15.48
CA PHE A 68 5.39 34.93 -15.84
C PHE A 68 5.73 33.98 -17.00
N ASP A 69 6.56 34.39 -17.96
CA ASP A 69 6.98 33.53 -19.08
C ASP A 69 7.73 32.29 -18.60
N TYR A 70 8.65 32.46 -17.64
CA TYR A 70 9.34 31.32 -17.03
C TYR A 70 8.37 30.43 -16.26
N ILE A 71 7.50 31.01 -15.43
CA ILE A 71 6.53 30.25 -14.64
C ILE A 71 5.59 29.44 -15.54
N ILE A 72 5.07 30.04 -16.61
CA ILE A 72 4.20 29.36 -17.58
C ILE A 72 4.95 28.21 -18.26
N LYS A 73 6.21 28.41 -18.68
CA LYS A 73 7.02 27.32 -19.24
C LYS A 73 7.19 26.16 -18.27
N VAL A 74 7.46 26.45 -16.99
CA VAL A 74 7.57 25.41 -15.96
C VAL A 74 6.22 24.73 -15.72
N LEU A 75 5.10 25.47 -15.69
CA LEU A 75 3.76 24.89 -15.56
C LEU A 75 3.39 23.99 -16.74
N ILE A 76 3.74 24.36 -17.97
CA ILE A 76 3.54 23.51 -19.16
C ILE A 76 4.39 22.23 -19.05
N LEU A 77 5.64 22.34 -18.61
CA LEU A 77 6.49 21.18 -18.34
C LEU A 77 5.85 20.27 -17.27
N LEU A 78 5.34 20.85 -16.20
CA LEU A 78 4.69 20.16 -15.08
C LEU A 78 3.41 19.44 -15.53
N PHE A 79 2.61 20.11 -16.36
CA PHE A 79 1.45 19.51 -17.02
C PHE A 79 1.86 18.31 -17.87
N GLY A 80 2.92 18.45 -18.67
CA GLY A 80 3.51 17.34 -19.42
C GLY A 80 3.93 16.17 -18.53
N VAL A 81 4.63 16.43 -17.42
CA VAL A 81 5.04 15.41 -16.44
C VAL A 81 3.83 14.67 -15.85
N TYR A 82 2.79 15.40 -15.43
CA TYR A 82 1.59 14.76 -14.87
C TYR A 82 0.79 13.97 -15.91
N ILE A 83 0.65 14.48 -17.14
CA ILE A 83 0.00 13.75 -18.23
C ILE A 83 0.79 12.50 -18.63
N SER A 84 2.11 12.59 -18.75
CA SER A 84 2.97 11.43 -19.02
C SER A 84 2.92 10.40 -17.90
N SER A 85 2.87 10.86 -16.64
CA SER A 85 2.67 9.97 -15.49
C SER A 85 1.33 9.27 -15.57
N ALA A 86 0.23 10.02 -15.71
CA ALA A 86 -1.13 9.47 -15.79
C ALA A 86 -1.30 8.50 -16.96
N GLY A 87 -0.78 8.84 -18.14
CA GLY A 87 -0.77 7.96 -19.30
C GLY A 87 0.02 6.68 -19.05
N SER A 88 1.19 6.79 -18.41
CA SER A 88 1.99 5.61 -18.02
C SER A 88 1.25 4.74 -17.00
N THR A 89 0.63 5.33 -15.97
CA THR A 89 -0.18 4.61 -14.98
C THR A 89 -1.36 3.89 -15.63
N PHE A 90 -2.05 4.56 -16.57
CA PHE A 90 -3.19 3.99 -17.29
C PHE A 90 -2.78 2.79 -18.14
N ILE A 91 -1.72 2.94 -18.97
CA ILE A 91 -1.21 1.86 -19.82
C ILE A 91 -0.73 0.70 -18.96
N ALA A 92 0.02 0.98 -17.88
CA ALA A 92 0.44 -0.04 -16.92
C ALA A 92 -0.74 -0.81 -16.33
N SER A 93 -1.76 -0.09 -15.84
CA SER A 93 -2.94 -0.68 -15.21
C SER A 93 -3.74 -1.53 -16.20
N PHE A 94 -3.88 -1.06 -17.44
CA PHE A 94 -4.58 -1.80 -18.50
C PHE A 94 -3.85 -3.08 -18.90
N LEU A 95 -2.55 -3.00 -19.19
CA LEU A 95 -1.73 -4.15 -19.57
C LEU A 95 -1.68 -5.19 -18.45
N LEU A 96 -1.49 -4.75 -17.21
CA LEU A 96 -1.41 -5.63 -16.05
C LEU A 96 -2.74 -6.29 -15.74
N THR A 97 -3.84 -5.53 -15.75
CA THR A 97 -5.18 -6.06 -15.49
C THR A 97 -5.56 -7.10 -16.54
N ASN A 98 -5.34 -6.81 -17.82
CA ASN A 98 -5.61 -7.79 -18.88
C ASN A 98 -4.74 -9.04 -18.75
N ALA A 99 -3.44 -8.88 -18.44
CA ALA A 99 -2.55 -10.02 -18.25
C ALA A 99 -3.00 -10.91 -17.08
N ILE A 100 -3.38 -10.31 -15.94
CA ILE A 100 -3.86 -11.01 -14.76
C ILE A 100 -5.19 -11.72 -15.05
N GLN A 101 -6.17 -11.03 -15.62
CA GLN A 101 -7.50 -11.62 -15.89
C GLN A 101 -7.40 -12.79 -16.88
N ASN A 102 -6.57 -12.68 -17.91
CA ASN A 102 -6.33 -13.80 -18.81
C ASN A 102 -5.57 -14.96 -18.14
N THR A 103 -4.58 -14.65 -17.29
CA THR A 103 -3.90 -15.68 -16.47
C THR A 103 -4.91 -16.40 -15.55
N MET A 104 -5.85 -15.67 -14.94
CA MET A 104 -6.88 -16.27 -14.09
C MET A 104 -7.85 -17.13 -14.89
N LYS A 105 -8.20 -16.71 -16.11
CA LYS A 105 -8.99 -17.54 -17.02
C LYS A 105 -8.30 -18.88 -17.29
N ASP A 106 -7.02 -18.87 -17.64
CA ASP A 106 -6.26 -20.10 -17.90
C ASP A 106 -6.18 -21.00 -16.66
N ILE A 107 -6.04 -20.41 -15.47
CA ILE A 107 -6.07 -21.15 -14.20
C ILE A 107 -7.45 -21.78 -13.97
N ARG A 108 -8.55 -21.03 -14.16
CA ARG A 108 -9.93 -21.57 -14.03
C ARG A 108 -10.16 -22.72 -15.00
N ASP A 109 -9.71 -22.57 -16.26
CA ASP A 109 -9.82 -23.61 -17.28
C ASP A 109 -9.02 -24.87 -16.88
N ALA A 110 -7.80 -24.71 -16.35
CA ALA A 110 -6.99 -25.82 -15.86
C ALA A 110 -7.62 -26.52 -14.65
N VAL A 111 -8.15 -25.77 -13.68
CA VAL A 111 -8.84 -26.31 -12.51
C VAL A 111 -10.10 -27.07 -12.94
N GLN A 112 -10.92 -26.49 -13.82
CA GLN A 112 -12.14 -27.13 -14.32
C GLN A 112 -11.82 -28.42 -15.10
N ASN A 113 -10.79 -28.39 -15.95
CA ASN A 113 -10.32 -29.57 -16.67
C ASN A 113 -9.80 -30.67 -15.74
N LYS A 114 -9.15 -30.29 -14.63
CA LYS A 114 -8.70 -31.25 -13.62
C LYS A 114 -9.90 -31.87 -12.90
N ILE A 115 -10.85 -31.06 -12.46
CA ILE A 115 -12.05 -31.51 -11.74
C ILE A 115 -12.88 -32.49 -12.59
N ARG A 116 -13.05 -32.21 -13.89
CA ARG A 116 -13.75 -33.13 -14.82
C ARG A 116 -13.10 -34.51 -14.95
N LYS A 117 -11.80 -34.63 -14.63
CA LYS A 117 -11.02 -35.88 -14.72
C LYS A 117 -10.84 -36.58 -13.38
N LEU A 118 -11.37 -36.02 -12.28
CA LEU A 118 -11.25 -36.63 -10.96
C LEU A 118 -12.21 -37.83 -10.84
N PRO A 119 -11.80 -38.92 -10.18
CA PRO A 119 -12.67 -40.06 -9.95
C PRO A 119 -13.83 -39.66 -9.02
N ILE A 120 -14.98 -40.33 -9.17
CA ILE A 120 -16.18 -40.10 -8.33
C ILE A 120 -15.83 -40.16 -6.83
N ARG A 121 -14.94 -41.09 -6.43
CA ARG A 121 -14.43 -41.23 -5.06
C ARG A 121 -13.86 -39.93 -4.46
N TYR A 122 -13.33 -39.02 -5.27
CA TYR A 122 -12.87 -37.72 -4.78
C TYR A 122 -14.04 -36.88 -4.27
N PHE A 123 -15.17 -36.90 -4.97
CA PHE A 123 -16.38 -36.15 -4.63
C PHE A 123 -17.15 -36.78 -3.46
N ASP A 124 -16.97 -38.09 -3.21
CA ASP A 124 -17.51 -38.73 -1.99
C ASP A 124 -16.81 -38.27 -0.71
N ASN A 125 -15.55 -37.82 -0.82
CA ASN A 125 -14.71 -37.42 0.32
C ASN A 125 -14.53 -35.90 0.46
N ASN A 126 -15.10 -35.10 -0.43
CA ASN A 126 -14.98 -33.64 -0.42
C ASN A 126 -16.36 -33.02 -0.61
N SER A 127 -16.68 -31.97 0.17
CA SER A 127 -17.97 -31.31 0.01
C SER A 127 -18.07 -30.62 -1.36
N TYR A 128 -19.25 -30.63 -1.97
CA TYR A 128 -19.50 -29.93 -3.23
C TYR A 128 -19.16 -28.43 -3.12
N GLY A 129 -19.45 -27.83 -1.96
CA GLY A 129 -19.12 -26.42 -1.66
C GLY A 129 -17.62 -26.14 -1.67
N ASP A 130 -16.79 -27.03 -1.10
CA ASP A 130 -15.33 -26.87 -1.10
C ASP A 130 -14.77 -26.93 -2.52
N VAL A 131 -15.30 -27.82 -3.36
CA VAL A 131 -14.88 -27.93 -4.75
C VAL A 131 -15.26 -26.68 -5.54
N LEU A 132 -16.48 -26.16 -5.35
CA LEU A 132 -16.94 -24.94 -6.02
C LEU A 132 -16.13 -23.72 -5.57
N SER A 133 -15.87 -23.58 -4.27
CA SER A 133 -15.07 -22.48 -3.71
C SER A 133 -13.65 -22.44 -4.26
N ARG A 134 -13.04 -23.61 -4.53
CA ARG A 134 -11.72 -23.67 -5.17
C ARG A 134 -11.71 -23.17 -6.62
N ILE A 135 -12.82 -23.27 -7.34
CA ILE A 135 -12.95 -22.80 -8.73
C ILE A 135 -13.19 -21.28 -8.77
N THR A 136 -13.99 -20.78 -7.83
CA THR A 136 -14.42 -19.38 -7.80
C THR A 136 -13.53 -18.56 -6.84
N ASN A 137 -13.75 -18.70 -5.54
CA ASN A 137 -13.21 -17.84 -4.50
C ASN A 137 -11.68 -17.90 -4.40
N ASP A 138 -11.09 -19.10 -4.49
CA ASP A 138 -9.64 -19.24 -4.36
C ASP A 138 -8.91 -18.62 -5.56
N VAL A 139 -9.44 -18.80 -6.77
CA VAL A 139 -8.89 -18.20 -7.99
C VAL A 139 -9.05 -16.68 -7.95
N ASP A 140 -10.19 -16.18 -7.48
CA ASP A 140 -10.42 -14.74 -7.29
C ASP A 140 -9.48 -14.14 -6.24
N THR A 141 -9.21 -14.87 -5.16
CA THR A 141 -8.25 -14.45 -4.13
C THR A 141 -6.83 -14.33 -4.72
N ILE A 142 -6.42 -15.27 -5.58
CA ILE A 142 -5.15 -15.19 -6.30
C ILE A 142 -5.12 -13.98 -7.24
N SER A 143 -6.22 -13.72 -7.96
CA SER A 143 -6.37 -12.56 -8.84
C SER A 143 -6.15 -11.25 -8.08
N ASN A 144 -6.86 -11.09 -6.96
CA ASN A 144 -6.77 -9.90 -6.12
C ASN A 144 -5.37 -9.73 -5.52
N ALA A 145 -4.74 -10.82 -5.07
CA ALA A 145 -3.38 -10.80 -4.55
C ALA A 145 -2.36 -10.34 -5.60
N LEU A 146 -2.46 -10.86 -6.84
CA LEU A 146 -1.58 -10.47 -7.94
C LEU A 146 -1.83 -9.04 -8.42
N GLN A 147 -3.08 -8.57 -8.39
CA GLN A 147 -3.42 -7.24 -8.91
C GLN A 147 -3.09 -6.14 -7.89
N GLN A 148 -3.54 -6.27 -6.65
CA GLN A 148 -3.40 -5.18 -5.67
C GLN A 148 -2.06 -5.25 -4.93
N SER A 149 -1.70 -6.43 -4.39
CA SER A 149 -0.52 -6.53 -3.51
C SER A 149 0.77 -6.36 -4.28
N PHE A 150 0.86 -6.92 -5.49
CA PHE A 150 2.06 -6.80 -6.31
C PHE A 150 2.35 -5.33 -6.69
N ILE A 151 1.33 -4.61 -7.19
CA ILE A 151 1.46 -3.20 -7.56
C ILE A 151 1.86 -2.35 -6.35
N GLN A 152 1.21 -2.56 -5.20
CA GLN A 152 1.53 -1.82 -3.99
C GLN A 152 2.98 -2.02 -3.54
N VAL A 153 3.49 -3.26 -3.55
CA VAL A 153 4.87 -3.55 -3.17
C VAL A 153 5.86 -2.92 -4.13
N VAL A 154 5.63 -3.02 -5.44
CA VAL A 154 6.50 -2.41 -6.47
C VAL A 154 6.49 -0.89 -6.33
N ASN A 155 5.31 -0.27 -6.21
CA ASN A 155 5.18 1.18 -6.03
C ASN A 155 5.83 1.66 -4.75
N ALA A 156 5.66 0.96 -3.63
CA ALA A 156 6.29 1.32 -2.35
C ALA A 156 7.83 1.28 -2.44
N PHE A 157 8.38 0.26 -3.11
CA PHE A 157 9.82 0.16 -3.31
C PHE A 157 10.36 1.25 -4.24
N LEU A 158 9.67 1.50 -5.36
CA LEU A 158 10.05 2.53 -6.32
C LEU A 158 9.92 3.93 -5.73
N SER A 159 8.81 4.24 -5.05
CA SER A 159 8.58 5.56 -4.45
C SER A 159 9.64 5.87 -3.40
N LEU A 160 9.93 4.92 -2.50
CA LEU A 160 10.95 5.08 -1.48
C LEU A 160 12.34 5.25 -2.10
N SER A 161 12.71 4.39 -3.05
CA SER A 161 14.03 4.42 -3.68
C SER A 161 14.23 5.70 -4.49
N LEU A 162 13.24 6.10 -5.31
CA LEU A 162 13.31 7.30 -6.13
C LEU A 162 13.28 8.57 -5.28
N ALA A 163 12.46 8.62 -4.22
CA ALA A 163 12.45 9.74 -3.29
C ALA A 163 13.84 9.92 -2.64
N LEU A 164 14.45 8.83 -2.14
CA LEU A 164 15.81 8.89 -1.59
C LEU A 164 16.82 9.36 -2.63
N ILE A 165 16.83 8.79 -3.84
CA ILE A 165 17.74 9.21 -4.92
C ILE A 165 17.59 10.71 -5.20
N MET A 166 16.36 11.21 -5.28
CA MET A 166 16.08 12.63 -5.52
C MET A 166 16.54 13.51 -4.36
N MET A 167 16.32 13.09 -3.11
CA MET A 167 16.79 13.81 -1.92
C MET A 167 18.33 13.90 -1.88
N TYR A 168 19.03 12.77 -2.06
CA TYR A 168 20.50 12.75 -2.09
C TYR A 168 21.07 13.56 -3.26
N SER A 169 20.37 13.62 -4.40
CA SER A 169 20.75 14.48 -5.53
C SER A 169 20.64 15.97 -5.24
N ILE A 170 19.77 16.40 -4.32
CA ILE A 170 19.59 17.82 -3.99
C ILE A 170 20.57 18.24 -2.88
N ASN A 171 20.57 17.53 -1.74
CA ASN A 171 21.46 17.85 -0.63
C ASN A 171 21.71 16.63 0.27
N VAL A 172 22.94 16.14 0.30
CA VAL A 172 23.33 14.95 1.07
C VAL A 172 23.13 15.13 2.58
N LYS A 173 23.40 16.31 3.14
CA LYS A 173 23.29 16.54 4.59
C LYS A 173 21.83 16.49 5.07
N LEU A 174 20.93 17.15 4.34
CA LEU A 174 19.49 17.10 4.65
C LEU A 174 18.89 15.71 4.37
N ALA A 175 19.35 15.03 3.31
CA ALA A 175 18.93 13.67 3.01
C ALA A 175 19.31 12.68 4.12
N LEU A 176 20.49 12.80 4.72
CA LEU A 176 20.89 11.98 5.87
C LEU A 176 19.96 12.19 7.07
N LEU A 177 19.60 13.43 7.38
CA LEU A 177 18.63 13.74 8.45
C LEU A 177 17.26 13.12 8.17
N ALA A 178 16.75 13.27 6.95
CA ALA A 178 15.47 12.68 6.57
C ALA A 178 15.50 11.15 6.54
N THR A 179 16.64 10.55 6.19
CA THR A 179 16.79 9.08 6.16
C THR A 179 16.62 8.48 7.56
N VAL A 180 16.89 9.22 8.65
CA VAL A 180 16.67 8.78 10.04
C VAL A 180 15.19 8.55 10.38
N ILE A 181 14.27 9.18 9.65
CA ILE A 181 12.81 8.95 9.78
C ILE A 181 12.49 7.48 9.50
N ILE A 182 13.15 6.85 8.52
CA ILE A 182 12.90 5.48 8.10
C ILE A 182 13.17 4.46 9.23
N PRO A 183 14.37 4.36 9.83
CA PRO A 183 14.63 3.40 10.90
C PRO A 183 13.80 3.68 12.16
N LEU A 184 13.48 4.93 12.47
CA LEU A 184 12.56 5.29 13.57
C LEU A 184 11.16 4.75 13.31
N SER A 185 10.62 4.95 12.11
CA SER A 185 9.31 4.42 11.70
C SER A 185 9.29 2.88 11.71
N ILE A 186 10.36 2.23 11.27
CA ILE A 186 10.51 0.77 11.34
C ILE A 186 10.53 0.29 12.79
N LEU A 187 11.24 0.98 13.69
CA LEU A 187 11.31 0.63 15.10
C LEU A 187 9.93 0.71 15.76
N ILE A 188 9.20 1.82 15.55
CA ILE A 188 7.83 2.00 16.03
C ILE A 188 6.94 0.88 15.50
N THR A 189 6.96 0.66 14.18
CA THR A 189 6.17 -0.39 13.53
C THR A 189 6.47 -1.75 14.14
N LYS A 190 7.74 -2.11 14.32
CA LYS A 190 8.15 -3.40 14.89
C LYS A 190 7.65 -3.59 16.31
N VAL A 191 7.74 -2.56 17.16
CA VAL A 191 7.26 -2.61 18.55
C VAL A 191 5.73 -2.77 18.59
N ILE A 192 5.00 -1.96 17.82
CA ILE A 192 3.53 -2.00 17.80
C ILE A 192 3.02 -3.32 17.21
N VAL A 193 3.55 -3.74 16.06
CA VAL A 193 3.17 -5.03 15.43
C VAL A 193 3.46 -6.20 16.35
N SER A 194 4.62 -6.22 17.03
CA SER A 194 4.94 -7.30 17.96
C SER A 194 3.93 -7.39 19.13
N LYS A 195 3.39 -6.26 19.59
CA LYS A 195 2.38 -6.22 20.64
C LYS A 195 0.98 -6.57 20.11
N SER A 196 0.59 -6.00 18.97
CA SER A 196 -0.74 -6.20 18.38
C SER A 196 -0.92 -7.63 17.86
N GLN A 197 0.12 -8.26 17.32
CA GLN A 197 0.04 -9.63 16.78
C GLN A 197 -0.47 -10.64 17.82
N ASN A 198 -0.01 -10.53 19.07
CA ASN A 198 -0.48 -11.40 20.16
C ASN A 198 -1.96 -11.18 20.48
N LEU A 199 -2.44 -9.93 20.36
CA LEU A 199 -3.86 -9.59 20.57
C LEU A 199 -4.73 -10.07 19.40
N PHE A 200 -4.26 -9.90 18.16
CA PHE A 200 -4.93 -10.47 16.98
C PHE A 200 -5.03 -11.99 17.04
N ASN A 201 -4.00 -12.67 17.54
CA ASN A 201 -4.06 -14.12 17.77
C ASN A 201 -5.11 -14.49 18.82
N LYS A 202 -5.29 -13.69 19.88
CA LYS A 202 -6.36 -13.89 20.88
C LYS A 202 -7.74 -13.61 20.30
N GLN A 203 -7.89 -12.52 19.54
CA GLN A 203 -9.12 -12.19 18.82
C GLN A 203 -9.54 -13.33 17.89
N GLN A 204 -8.60 -13.91 17.12
CA GLN A 204 -8.90 -15.02 16.22
C GLN A 204 -9.35 -16.28 16.98
N LYS A 205 -8.76 -16.55 18.16
CA LYS A 205 -9.21 -17.64 19.03
C LYS A 205 -10.61 -17.40 19.60
N ALA A 206 -10.90 -16.18 20.06
CA ALA A 206 -12.22 -15.81 20.56
C ALA A 206 -13.28 -15.90 19.45
N LEU A 207 -12.95 -15.47 18.23
CA LEU A 207 -13.81 -15.62 17.05
C LEU A 207 -14.08 -17.09 16.72
N GLY A 208 -13.07 -17.94 16.81
CA GLY A 208 -13.22 -19.39 16.63
C GLY A 208 -14.16 -20.01 17.67
N LYS A 209 -14.02 -19.63 18.95
CA LYS A 209 -14.94 -20.07 20.02
C LYS A 209 -16.38 -19.62 19.74
N LEU A 210 -16.58 -18.35 19.37
CA LEU A 210 -17.90 -17.81 19.05
C LEU A 210 -18.55 -18.57 17.90
N ASN A 211 -17.82 -18.80 16.80
CA ASN A 211 -18.31 -19.57 15.66
C ASN A 211 -18.63 -21.02 16.04
N GLY A 212 -17.82 -21.64 16.89
CA GLY A 212 -18.10 -22.98 17.44
C GLY A 212 -19.40 -23.00 18.25
N LYS A 213 -19.58 -22.00 19.13
CA LYS A 213 -20.80 -21.87 19.94
C LYS A 213 -22.04 -21.68 19.08
N VAL A 214 -21.96 -20.84 18.06
CA VAL A 214 -23.04 -20.63 17.09
C VAL A 214 -23.37 -21.93 16.36
N GLN A 215 -22.37 -22.70 15.92
CA GLN A 215 -22.57 -23.99 15.26
C GLN A 215 -23.26 -25.02 16.17
N GLU A 216 -22.85 -25.10 17.44
CA GLU A 216 -23.50 -25.95 18.45
C GLU A 216 -24.97 -25.55 18.67
N MET A 217 -25.25 -24.24 18.76
CA MET A 217 -26.61 -23.74 18.93
C MET A 217 -27.52 -24.06 17.74
N TYR A 218 -27.01 -23.97 16.51
CA TYR A 218 -27.78 -24.35 15.31
C TYR A 218 -28.01 -25.86 15.22
N THR A 219 -27.00 -26.66 15.56
CA THR A 219 -27.10 -28.11 15.51
C THR A 219 -28.02 -28.64 16.61
N GLY A 220 -27.94 -28.05 17.81
CA GLY A 220 -28.75 -28.38 18.99
C GLY A 220 -30.01 -27.53 19.15
N PHE A 221 -30.50 -26.88 18.08
CA PHE A 221 -31.58 -25.91 18.15
C PHE A 221 -32.87 -26.52 18.73
N ASN A 222 -33.19 -27.74 18.33
CA ASN A 222 -34.39 -28.43 18.78
C ASN A 222 -34.28 -28.80 20.27
N GLU A 223 -33.12 -29.26 20.69
CA GLU A 223 -32.81 -29.62 22.08
C GLU A 223 -32.91 -28.38 22.98
N ILE A 224 -32.29 -27.27 22.58
CA ILE A 224 -32.39 -26.00 23.34
C ILE A 224 -33.85 -25.58 23.49
N LYS A 225 -34.66 -25.70 22.44
CA LYS A 225 -36.08 -25.33 22.46
C LYS A 225 -36.93 -26.29 23.30
N LEU A 226 -36.69 -27.60 23.20
CA LEU A 226 -37.42 -28.64 23.92
C LEU A 226 -37.17 -28.57 25.44
N TYR A 227 -35.93 -28.26 25.85
CA TYR A 227 -35.57 -28.15 27.27
C TYR A 227 -35.73 -26.73 27.86
N GLY A 228 -36.22 -25.76 27.08
CA GLY A 228 -36.42 -24.39 27.56
C GLY A 228 -35.12 -23.66 27.95
N LYS A 229 -34.02 -23.93 27.23
CA LYS A 229 -32.66 -23.46 27.54
C LYS A 229 -32.21 -22.26 26.71
N GLN A 230 -33.14 -21.51 26.13
CA GLN A 230 -32.84 -20.38 25.25
C GLN A 230 -32.04 -19.29 25.95
N ASP A 231 -32.43 -18.91 27.17
CA ASP A 231 -31.78 -17.85 27.93
C ASP A 231 -30.35 -18.23 28.35
N ASP A 232 -30.15 -19.49 28.74
CA ASP A 232 -28.82 -20.04 29.06
C ASP A 232 -27.91 -20.02 27.82
N ALA A 233 -28.41 -20.49 26.67
CA ALA A 233 -27.67 -20.47 25.42
C ALA A 233 -27.33 -19.05 24.95
N LEU A 234 -28.27 -18.11 25.14
CA LEU A 234 -28.05 -16.70 24.82
C LEU A 234 -27.01 -16.06 25.75
N LYS A 235 -27.02 -16.40 27.04
CA LYS A 235 -26.02 -15.94 28.00
C LYS A 235 -24.62 -16.41 27.62
N GLU A 236 -24.44 -17.69 27.30
CA GLU A 236 -23.15 -18.23 26.85
C GLU A 236 -22.67 -17.56 25.54
N PHE A 237 -23.59 -17.29 24.61
CA PHE A 237 -23.29 -16.52 23.41
C PHE A 237 -22.82 -15.10 23.75
N MET A 238 -23.51 -14.40 24.66
CA MET A 238 -23.11 -13.04 25.07
C MET A 238 -21.72 -13.03 25.73
N GLU A 239 -21.40 -13.99 26.59
CA GLU A 239 -20.09 -14.09 27.25
C GLU A 239 -18.96 -14.29 26.23
N THR A 240 -19.15 -15.20 25.26
CA THR A 240 -18.16 -15.45 24.20
C THR A 240 -18.05 -14.26 23.22
N ASN A 241 -19.17 -13.59 22.95
CA ASN A 241 -19.20 -12.38 22.12
C ASN A 241 -18.50 -11.20 22.83
N GLU A 242 -18.65 -11.07 24.14
CA GLU A 242 -17.96 -10.04 24.93
C GLU A 242 -16.44 -10.30 24.98
N GLU A 243 -16.00 -11.55 25.10
CA GLU A 243 -14.58 -11.92 24.97
C GLU A 243 -14.03 -11.48 23.59
N LEU A 244 -14.77 -11.74 22.51
CA LEU A 244 -14.41 -11.30 21.17
C LEU A 244 -14.37 -9.77 21.05
N CYS A 245 -15.37 -9.07 21.59
CA CYS A 245 -15.42 -7.61 21.59
C CYS A 245 -14.22 -7.00 22.31
N ASN A 246 -13.93 -7.46 23.53
CA ASN A 246 -12.83 -6.96 24.35
C ASN A 246 -11.46 -7.25 23.74
N THR A 247 -11.26 -8.44 23.18
CA THR A 247 -9.99 -8.80 22.52
C THR A 247 -9.81 -8.06 21.20
N GLY A 248 -10.88 -7.92 20.41
CA GLY A 248 -10.90 -7.17 19.17
C GLY A 248 -10.64 -5.67 19.38
N PHE A 249 -11.30 -5.05 20.36
CA PHE A 249 -11.06 -3.65 20.71
C PHE A 249 -9.59 -3.40 21.07
N LYS A 250 -9.02 -4.23 21.97
CA LYS A 250 -7.60 -4.10 22.38
C LYS A 250 -6.65 -4.30 21.19
N ALA A 251 -6.89 -5.30 20.35
CA ALA A 251 -6.07 -5.56 19.17
C ALA A 251 -6.08 -4.37 18.20
N GLN A 252 -7.28 -3.87 17.89
CA GLN A 252 -7.46 -2.77 16.96
C GLN A 252 -6.91 -1.46 17.54
N PHE A 253 -7.15 -1.16 18.81
CA PHE A 253 -6.65 0.07 19.44
C PHE A 253 -5.11 0.17 19.37
N ILE A 254 -4.41 -0.91 19.75
CA ILE A 254 -2.95 -0.95 19.68
C ILE A 254 -2.46 -0.83 18.23
N SER A 255 -3.12 -1.50 17.29
CA SER A 255 -2.78 -1.42 15.87
C SER A 255 -3.00 -0.01 15.30
N SER A 256 -4.11 0.63 15.66
CA SER A 256 -4.48 1.97 15.18
C SER A 256 -3.52 3.07 15.68
N ILE A 257 -2.83 2.88 16.81
CA ILE A 257 -1.80 3.81 17.32
C ILE A 257 -0.55 3.85 16.41
N MET A 258 -0.34 2.83 15.57
CA MET A 258 0.81 2.76 14.67
C MET A 258 0.88 3.97 13.73
N SER A 259 -0.24 4.31 13.06
CA SER A 259 -0.27 5.41 12.08
C SER A 259 -0.02 6.78 12.72
N PRO A 260 -0.69 7.17 13.83
CA PRO A 260 -0.37 8.42 14.55
C PRO A 260 1.09 8.53 14.99
N LEU A 261 1.70 7.45 15.48
CA LEU A 261 3.10 7.48 15.90
C LEU A 261 4.08 7.64 14.73
N VAL A 262 3.82 6.93 13.62
CA VAL A 262 4.62 7.10 12.39
C VAL A 262 4.47 8.52 11.85
N ASN A 263 3.25 9.05 11.80
CA ASN A 263 3.00 10.43 11.37
C ASN A 263 3.68 11.46 12.27
N LEU A 264 3.71 11.24 13.58
CA LEU A 264 4.43 12.09 14.52
C LEU A 264 5.92 12.16 14.18
N VAL A 265 6.56 11.01 13.90
CA VAL A 265 7.97 10.98 13.48
C VAL A 265 8.15 11.70 12.14
N SER A 266 7.26 11.51 11.18
CA SER A 266 7.32 12.21 9.90
C SER A 266 7.20 13.73 10.08
N TYR A 267 6.25 14.23 10.88
CA TYR A 267 6.10 15.67 11.12
C TYR A 267 7.25 16.27 11.91
N LEU A 268 7.80 15.55 12.89
CA LEU A 268 9.03 15.95 13.57
C LEU A 268 10.21 16.01 12.59
N GLY A 269 10.30 15.03 11.68
CA GLY A 269 11.28 15.00 10.60
C GLY A 269 11.15 16.20 9.67
N ILE A 270 9.93 16.52 9.23
CA ILE A 270 9.64 17.73 8.44
C ILE A 270 10.03 18.99 9.21
N ALA A 271 9.74 19.08 10.50
CA ALA A 271 10.12 20.24 11.31
C ALA A 271 11.65 20.41 11.41
N VAL A 272 12.39 19.33 11.67
CA VAL A 272 13.85 19.35 11.75
C VAL A 272 14.48 19.70 10.40
N VAL A 273 14.03 19.07 9.31
CA VAL A 273 14.49 19.36 7.94
C VAL A 273 14.08 20.77 7.51
N GLY A 274 12.92 21.24 7.91
CA GLY A 274 12.43 22.60 7.65
C GLY A 274 13.31 23.66 8.29
N VAL A 275 13.64 23.51 9.59
CA VAL A 275 14.51 24.45 10.31
C VAL A 275 15.94 24.40 9.79
N THR A 276 16.54 23.21 9.67
CA THR A 276 17.92 23.06 9.19
C THR A 276 18.06 23.46 7.72
N GLY A 277 17.05 23.14 6.91
CA GLY A 277 16.96 23.53 5.51
C GLY A 277 16.77 25.03 5.33
N ALA A 278 15.94 25.69 6.14
CA ALA A 278 15.78 27.14 6.10
C ALA A 278 17.09 27.88 6.41
N ILE A 279 17.83 27.45 7.45
CA ILE A 279 19.15 28.01 7.77
C ILE A 279 20.12 27.81 6.59
N THR A 280 20.12 26.61 5.99
CA THR A 280 20.96 26.30 4.83
C THR A 280 20.57 27.12 3.59
N ALA A 281 19.28 27.41 3.41
CA ALA A 281 18.78 28.22 2.30
C ALA A 281 19.19 29.69 2.44
N ILE A 282 19.10 30.25 3.65
CA ILE A 282 19.57 31.61 3.96
C ILE A 282 21.08 31.72 3.71
N GLY A 283 21.85 30.69 4.05
CA GLY A 283 23.28 30.59 3.77
C GLY A 283 23.64 30.35 2.30
N GLY A 284 22.65 30.29 1.39
CA GLY A 284 22.86 30.05 -0.05
C GLY A 284 23.20 28.60 -0.44
N GLY A 285 23.15 27.66 0.51
CA GLY A 285 23.50 26.25 0.26
C GLY A 285 22.43 25.46 -0.48
N ILE A 286 21.16 25.89 -0.43
CA ILE A 286 20.04 25.34 -1.21
C ILE A 286 19.06 26.45 -1.60
N THR A 287 18.23 26.21 -2.62
CA THR A 287 17.13 27.12 -2.96
C THR A 287 15.89 26.81 -2.11
N VAL A 288 15.00 27.81 -1.94
CA VAL A 288 13.71 27.62 -1.25
C VAL A 288 12.85 26.55 -1.93
N GLY A 289 12.90 26.48 -3.26
CA GLY A 289 12.23 25.44 -4.02
C GLY A 289 12.77 24.03 -3.77
N ASN A 290 14.09 23.89 -3.63
CA ASN A 290 14.70 22.62 -3.25
C ASN A 290 14.28 22.19 -1.85
N LEU A 291 14.12 23.13 -0.91
CA LEU A 291 13.58 22.85 0.43
C LEU A 291 12.13 22.37 0.37
N GLN A 292 11.28 23.01 -0.44
CA GLN A 292 9.90 22.56 -0.64
C GLN A 292 9.85 21.16 -1.26
N ALA A 293 10.69 20.88 -2.25
CA ALA A 293 10.78 19.55 -2.85
C ALA A 293 11.16 18.50 -1.79
N PHE A 294 12.12 18.81 -0.91
CA PHE A 294 12.51 17.97 0.23
C PHE A 294 11.34 17.63 1.14
N ILE A 295 10.54 18.62 1.53
CA ILE A 295 9.37 18.42 2.39
C ILE A 295 8.33 17.52 1.71
N ARG A 296 8.17 17.62 0.39
CA ARG A 296 7.27 16.75 -0.38
C ARG A 296 7.77 15.31 -0.55
N TYR A 297 9.07 15.08 -0.48
CA TYR A 297 9.65 13.74 -0.56
C TYR A 297 9.56 12.97 0.77
N ILE A 298 9.42 13.68 1.91
CA ILE A 298 9.21 13.11 3.25
C ILE A 298 7.75 12.72 3.44
#